data_AF-A0A0T0MGD6-F1
#
_entry.id   AF-A0A0T0MGD6-F1
#
_cell.length_a   1.000
_cell.length_b   1.000
_cell.length_c   1.000
_cell.angle_alpha   90.00
_cell.angle_beta   90.00
_cell.angle_gamma   90.00
#
_symmetry.space_group_name_H-M   'P 1'
#
loop_
_entity.id
_entity.type
_entity.pdbx_description
1 polymer ?
#
loop_
_entity_poly.entity_id
_entity_poly.type
_entity_poly.pdbx_seq_one_letter_code
_entity_poly.pdbx_strand_id
1 'polypeptide(L)'
;MDDGNRAGLTRLVPDLVGTTSDDPAWPLEIADVATRHALPVARADDVRFLAVALITVDRLLEPSDGRPADMRRRTTVDALATVPSSAEWAEQFTTHMGRPHRTRDLPRSVVDLAIAATAVGPHSDHELVAMLVDAVDTCRAMMPPRRDEIAVPSGWRVLADA
;
A
#
# COMPACT_ATOMS: atom_id res chain seq x y z
N MET A 1 22.05 -5.48 7.89
CA MET A 1 21.16 -5.31 9.06
C MET A 1 21.87 -4.59 10.19
N ASP A 2 21.71 -3.27 10.22
CA ASP A 2 22.12 -2.40 11.32
C ASP A 2 21.10 -2.47 12.48
N ASP A 3 21.56 -2.28 13.73
CA ASP A 3 20.75 -2.45 14.94
C ASP A 3 19.61 -1.42 15.07
N GLY A 4 19.75 -0.25 14.45
CA GLY A 4 18.71 0.77 14.40
C GLY A 4 17.43 0.32 13.69
N ASN A 5 17.57 -0.38 12.55
CA ASN A 5 16.43 -0.91 11.79
C ASN A 5 15.73 -2.05 12.56
N ARG A 6 16.50 -2.86 13.30
CA ARG A 6 15.96 -3.93 14.17
C ARG A 6 15.10 -3.36 15.30
N ALA A 7 15.55 -2.27 15.92
CA ALA A 7 14.81 -1.58 16.98
C ALA A 7 13.49 -0.97 16.47
N GLY A 8 13.48 -0.42 15.24
CA GLY A 8 12.27 0.08 14.57
C GLY A 8 11.23 -1.02 14.34
N LEU A 9 11.65 -2.19 13.83
CA LEU A 9 10.77 -3.34 13.63
C LEU A 9 10.11 -3.84 14.92
N THR A 10 10.86 -3.83 16.03
CA THR A 10 10.35 -4.29 17.33
C THR A 10 9.16 -3.45 17.82
N ARG A 11 9.08 -2.17 17.43
CA ARG A 11 7.95 -1.29 17.75
C ARG A 11 6.70 -1.58 16.91
N LEU A 12 6.85 -2.18 15.73
CA LEU A 12 5.74 -2.53 14.83
C LEU A 12 5.11 -3.89 15.14
N VAL A 13 5.80 -4.76 15.90
CA VAL A 13 5.30 -6.11 16.23
C VAL A 13 3.91 -6.10 16.89
N PRO A 14 3.61 -5.24 17.88
CA PRO A 14 2.28 -5.17 18.48
C PRO A 14 1.18 -4.79 17.48
N ASP A 15 1.54 -4.05 16.43
CA ASP A 15 0.62 -3.53 15.42
C ASP A 15 0.34 -4.50 14.26
N LEU A 16 1.14 -5.56 14.16
CA LEU A 16 1.02 -6.59 13.12
C LEU A 16 0.22 -7.82 13.60
N VAL A 17 0.12 -8.03 14.92
CA VAL A 17 -0.59 -9.19 15.49
C VAL A 17 -2.10 -8.92 15.52
N GLY A 18 -2.84 -9.63 14.67
CA GLY A 18 -4.31 -9.60 14.65
C GLY A 18 -4.92 -8.55 13.71
N THR A 19 -4.11 -7.85 12.93
CA THR A 19 -4.57 -6.86 11.96
C THR A 19 -5.08 -7.54 10.70
N THR A 20 -6.38 -7.84 10.68
CA THR A 20 -7.09 -8.41 9.54
C THR A 20 -8.29 -7.54 9.21
N SER A 21 -8.56 -7.35 7.93
CA SER A 21 -9.76 -6.65 7.46
C SER A 21 -10.45 -7.49 6.40
N ASP A 22 -11.79 -7.47 6.43
CA ASP A 22 -12.64 -8.03 5.38
C ASP A 22 -12.84 -7.04 4.21
N ASP A 23 -12.29 -5.83 4.32
CA ASP A 23 -12.35 -4.83 3.24
C ASP A 23 -11.58 -5.33 2.00
N PRO A 24 -12.25 -5.51 0.85
CA PRO A 24 -11.60 -5.95 -0.38
C PRO A 24 -10.53 -4.98 -0.90
N ALA A 25 -10.56 -3.69 -0.54
CA ALA A 25 -9.54 -2.72 -0.89
C ALA A 25 -8.25 -2.90 -0.09
N TRP A 26 -8.32 -3.49 1.10
CA TRP A 26 -7.19 -3.62 2.02
C TRP A 26 -5.91 -4.21 1.40
N PRO A 27 -5.93 -5.40 0.77
CA PRO A 27 -4.73 -5.93 0.14
C PRO A 27 -4.28 -5.12 -1.08
N LEU A 28 -5.18 -4.40 -1.76
CA LEU A 28 -4.83 -3.53 -2.88
C LEU A 28 -4.12 -2.26 -2.41
N GLU A 29 -4.51 -1.69 -1.27
CA GLU A 29 -3.81 -0.55 -0.66
C GLU A 29 -2.38 -0.92 -0.25
N ILE A 30 -2.17 -2.11 0.31
CA ILE A 30 -0.82 -2.63 0.60
C ILE A 30 -0.01 -2.78 -0.69
N ALA A 31 -0.62 -3.28 -1.76
CA ALA A 31 0.04 -3.41 -3.06
C ALA A 31 0.38 -2.05 -3.69
N ASP A 32 -0.48 -1.04 -3.55
CA ASP A 32 -0.23 0.34 -3.99
C ASP A 32 1.00 0.91 -3.25
N VAL A 33 1.02 0.83 -1.92
CA VAL A 33 2.15 1.25 -1.09
C VAL A 33 3.44 0.56 -1.54
N ALA A 34 3.44 -0.77 -1.59
CA ALA A 34 4.63 -1.54 -1.93
C ALA A 34 5.20 -1.13 -3.30
N THR A 35 4.32 -0.97 -4.30
CA THR A 35 4.73 -0.60 -5.65
C THR A 35 5.30 0.81 -5.71
N ARG A 36 4.71 1.78 -5.00
CA ARG A 36 5.23 3.15 -4.94
C ARG A 36 6.62 3.23 -4.33
N HIS A 37 6.89 2.44 -3.29
CA HIS A 37 8.23 2.36 -2.67
C HIS A 37 9.24 1.63 -3.56
N ALA A 38 8.82 0.60 -4.29
CA ALA A 38 9.71 -0.16 -5.16
C ALA A 38 10.12 0.59 -6.43
N LEU A 39 9.21 1.39 -7.03
CA LEU A 39 9.43 2.09 -8.29
C LEU A 39 10.75 2.89 -8.40
N PRO A 40 11.10 3.78 -7.44
CA PRO A 40 12.29 4.62 -7.56
C PRO A 40 13.61 3.85 -7.37
N VAL A 41 13.58 2.65 -6.77
CA VAL A 41 14.78 1.86 -6.44
C VAL A 41 14.96 0.62 -7.31
N ALA A 42 13.93 0.27 -8.08
CA ALA A 42 13.91 -0.91 -8.93
C ALA A 42 14.89 -0.81 -10.10
N ARG A 43 15.36 -1.98 -10.57
CA ARG A 43 16.22 -2.10 -11.76
C ARG A 43 15.39 -1.91 -13.03
N ALA A 44 16.05 -1.55 -14.13
CA ALA A 44 15.38 -1.27 -15.41
C ALA A 44 14.42 -2.39 -15.88
N ASP A 45 14.75 -3.66 -15.62
CA ASP A 45 13.93 -4.80 -16.02
C ASP A 45 12.62 -4.91 -15.20
N ASP A 46 12.65 -4.52 -13.93
CA ASP A 46 11.51 -4.63 -13.00
C ASP A 46 10.60 -3.40 -13.05
N VAL A 47 11.17 -2.21 -13.31
CA VAL A 47 10.45 -0.92 -13.28
C VAL A 47 9.22 -0.91 -14.20
N ARG A 48 9.31 -1.53 -15.39
CA ARG A 48 8.17 -1.60 -16.32
C ARG A 48 7.01 -2.42 -15.76
N PHE A 49 7.32 -3.55 -15.14
CA PHE A 49 6.30 -4.40 -14.51
C PHE A 49 5.68 -3.72 -13.29
N LEU A 50 6.49 -3.03 -12.48
CA LEU A 50 6.01 -2.24 -11.35
C LEU A 50 5.11 -1.08 -11.79
N ALA A 51 5.46 -0.38 -12.88
CA ALA A 51 4.61 0.69 -13.42
C ALA A 51 3.25 0.15 -13.89
N VAL A 52 3.24 -1.00 -14.58
CA VAL A 52 1.99 -1.69 -14.96
C VAL A 52 1.19 -2.13 -13.73
N ALA A 53 1.86 -2.68 -12.72
CA ALA A 53 1.23 -3.09 -11.48
C ALA A 53 0.58 -1.91 -10.76
N LEU A 54 1.28 -0.77 -10.64
CA LEU A 54 0.75 0.44 -10.01
C LEU A 54 -0.49 0.97 -10.71
N ILE A 55 -0.45 1.10 -12.05
CA ILE A 55 -1.62 1.53 -12.83
C ILE A 55 -2.78 0.55 -12.67
N THR A 56 -2.48 -0.76 -12.65
CA THR A 56 -3.48 -1.81 -12.48
C THR A 56 -4.15 -1.73 -11.10
N VAL A 57 -3.36 -1.62 -10.04
CA VAL A 57 -3.84 -1.50 -8.67
C VAL A 57 -4.65 -0.22 -8.47
N ASP A 58 -4.18 0.92 -8.98
CA ASP A 58 -4.89 2.20 -8.93
C ASP A 58 -6.28 2.08 -9.58
N ARG A 59 -6.39 1.49 -10.77
CA ARG A 59 -7.69 1.22 -11.44
C ARG A 59 -8.58 0.25 -10.67
N LEU A 60 -8.02 -0.74 -9.98
CA LEU A 60 -8.79 -1.68 -9.15
C LEU A 60 -9.30 -1.04 -7.85
N LEU A 61 -8.65 0.04 -7.38
CA LEU A 61 -9.04 0.80 -6.20
C LEU A 61 -10.10 1.87 -6.48
N GLU A 62 -10.24 2.31 -7.73
CA GLU A 62 -11.22 3.31 -8.19
C GLU A 62 -12.66 3.09 -7.64
N PRO A 63 -13.21 1.87 -7.56
CA PRO A 63 -14.56 1.68 -7.03
C PRO A 63 -14.68 1.92 -5.52
N SER A 64 -13.56 1.97 -4.79
CA SER A 64 -13.54 1.94 -3.32
C SER A 64 -13.19 3.30 -2.68
N ASP A 65 -12.56 4.22 -3.42
CA ASP A 65 -12.04 5.47 -2.86
C ASP A 65 -12.87 6.72 -3.20
N GLY A 66 -13.95 6.56 -3.97
CA GLY A 66 -14.90 7.64 -4.28
C GLY A 66 -14.34 8.75 -5.16
N ARG A 67 -13.18 8.56 -5.79
CA ARG A 67 -12.60 9.53 -6.72
C ARG A 67 -13.42 9.62 -8.02
N PRO A 68 -13.28 10.72 -8.79
CA PRO A 68 -13.89 10.79 -10.12
C PRO A 68 -13.42 9.66 -11.02
N ALA A 69 -14.33 9.15 -11.86
CA ALA A 69 -14.00 8.11 -12.81
C ALA A 69 -12.82 8.52 -13.71
N ASP A 70 -11.97 7.56 -14.06
CA ASP A 70 -10.79 7.75 -14.90
C ASP A 70 -9.72 8.73 -14.35
N MET A 71 -9.87 9.22 -13.12
CA MET A 71 -8.80 9.97 -12.44
C MET A 71 -7.89 9.03 -11.65
N ARG A 72 -6.58 9.25 -11.76
CA ARG A 72 -5.59 8.61 -10.90
C ARG A 72 -5.54 9.25 -9.52
N ARG A 73 -5.15 8.48 -8.51
CA ARG A 73 -4.70 9.04 -7.24
C ARG A 73 -3.47 9.90 -7.46
N ARG A 74 -3.35 10.96 -6.64
CA ARG A 74 -2.16 11.81 -6.64
C ARG A 74 -0.89 11.01 -6.31
N THR A 75 -0.96 10.09 -5.35
CA THR A 75 0.15 9.20 -4.98
C THR A 75 0.65 8.36 -6.17
N THR A 76 -0.27 7.87 -7.00
CA THR A 76 0.05 7.12 -8.23
C THR A 76 0.72 8.03 -9.27
N VAL A 77 0.18 9.24 -9.48
CA VAL A 77 0.79 10.24 -10.39
C VAL A 77 2.21 10.58 -9.95
N ASP A 78 2.41 10.88 -8.66
CA ASP A 78 3.70 11.26 -8.10
C ASP A 78 4.73 10.12 -8.24
N ALA A 79 4.31 8.87 -7.99
CA ALA A 79 5.20 7.71 -8.13
C ALA A 79 5.58 7.44 -9.59
N LEU A 80 4.64 7.52 -10.54
CA LEU A 80 4.93 7.33 -11.97
C LEU A 80 5.85 8.43 -12.52
N ALA A 81 5.80 9.64 -11.97
CA ALA A 81 6.69 10.73 -12.35
C ALA A 81 8.17 10.45 -12.04
N THR A 82 8.47 9.49 -11.16
CA THR A 82 9.85 9.05 -10.88
C THR A 82 10.46 8.22 -12.02
N VAL A 83 9.62 7.63 -12.89
CA VAL A 83 10.03 6.70 -13.95
C VAL A 83 9.33 6.99 -15.29
N PRO A 84 9.45 8.22 -15.83
CA PRO A 84 8.57 8.72 -16.89
C PRO A 84 8.54 7.84 -18.16
N SER A 85 9.68 7.31 -18.60
CA SER A 85 9.74 6.45 -19.80
C SER A 85 9.06 5.10 -19.61
N SER A 86 9.14 4.53 -18.41
CA SER A 86 8.47 3.26 -18.09
C SER A 86 6.98 3.48 -17.81
N ALA A 87 6.62 4.63 -17.22
CA ALA A 87 5.24 5.04 -17.05
C ALA A 87 4.55 5.17 -18.40
N GLU A 88 5.12 5.90 -19.36
CA GLU A 88 4.54 6.06 -20.70
C GLU A 88 4.30 4.70 -21.40
N TRP A 89 5.28 3.80 -21.33
CA TRP A 89 5.11 2.46 -21.86
C TRP A 89 4.01 1.67 -21.15
N ALA A 90 3.96 1.73 -19.82
CA ALA A 90 2.96 1.04 -19.01
C ALA A 90 1.53 1.56 -19.29
N GLU A 91 1.37 2.87 -19.55
CA GLU A 91 0.10 3.46 -20.00
C GLU A 91 -0.38 2.84 -21.31
N GLN A 92 0.50 2.78 -22.30
CA GLN A 92 0.17 2.21 -23.61
C GLN A 92 -0.18 0.73 -23.47
N PHE A 93 0.60 -0.02 -22.69
CA PHE A 93 0.37 -1.43 -22.44
C PHE A 93 -0.97 -1.67 -21.75
N THR A 94 -1.25 -0.96 -20.65
CA THR A 94 -2.50 -1.13 -19.89
C THR A 94 -3.73 -0.61 -20.63
N THR A 95 -3.57 0.34 -21.56
CA THR A 95 -4.64 0.75 -22.48
C THR A 95 -4.96 -0.36 -23.47
N HIS A 96 -3.94 -1.02 -24.03
CA HIS A 96 -4.12 -2.14 -24.96
C HIS A 96 -4.75 -3.37 -24.28
N MET A 97 -4.40 -3.64 -23.02
CA MET A 97 -4.97 -4.74 -22.23
C MET A 97 -6.40 -4.47 -21.75
N GLY A 98 -6.83 -3.20 -21.73
CA GLY A 98 -8.17 -2.79 -21.30
C GLY A 98 -8.35 -2.77 -19.78
N ARG A 99 -9.60 -2.90 -19.34
CA ARG A 99 -9.96 -2.76 -17.91
C ARG A 99 -9.46 -3.98 -17.11
N PRO A 100 -8.69 -3.77 -16.04
CA PRO A 100 -8.21 -4.89 -15.23
C PRO A 100 -9.36 -5.53 -14.45
N HIS A 101 -9.20 -6.82 -14.18
CA HIS A 101 -10.12 -7.58 -13.33
C HIS A 101 -9.36 -8.07 -12.10
N ARG A 102 -9.96 -7.93 -10.92
CA ARG A 102 -9.35 -8.39 -9.68
C ARG A 102 -9.33 -9.92 -9.64
N THR A 103 -8.15 -10.50 -9.50
CA THR A 103 -7.99 -11.90 -9.13
C THR A 103 -7.57 -12.00 -7.66
N ARG A 104 -7.82 -13.15 -7.03
CA ARG A 104 -7.49 -13.38 -5.61
C ARG A 104 -6.01 -13.14 -5.31
N ASP A 105 -5.13 -13.55 -6.22
CA ASP A 105 -3.69 -13.56 -5.99
C ASP A 105 -2.99 -12.28 -6.45
N LEU A 106 -3.64 -11.43 -7.25
CA LEU A 106 -3.03 -10.22 -7.82
C LEU A 106 -2.36 -9.32 -6.77
N PRO A 107 -3.02 -8.93 -5.67
CA PRO A 107 -2.40 -8.03 -4.70
C PRO A 107 -1.13 -8.62 -4.09
N ARG A 108 -1.16 -9.92 -3.77
CA ARG A 108 -0.01 -10.63 -3.22
C ARG A 108 1.14 -10.69 -4.22
N SER A 109 0.87 -11.06 -5.47
CA SER A 109 1.90 -11.12 -6.51
C SER A 109 2.55 -9.76 -6.77
N VAL A 110 1.79 -8.67 -6.68
CA VAL A 110 2.32 -7.30 -6.79
C VAL A 110 3.23 -6.96 -5.61
N VAL A 111 2.83 -7.30 -4.39
CA VAL A 111 3.67 -7.10 -3.19
C VAL A 111 4.95 -7.93 -3.28
N ASP A 112 4.87 -9.19 -3.69
CA ASP A 112 6.04 -10.07 -3.85
C ASP A 112 7.03 -9.49 -4.89
N LEU A 113 6.52 -8.97 -6.01
CA LEU A 113 7.31 -8.28 -7.02
C LEU A 113 7.99 -7.02 -6.46
N ALA A 114 7.24 -6.19 -5.72
CA ALA A 114 7.77 -4.97 -5.12
C ALA A 114 8.89 -5.25 -4.11
N ILE A 115 8.68 -6.22 -3.20
CA ILE A 115 9.69 -6.64 -2.23
C ILE A 115 10.94 -7.16 -2.95
N ALA A 116 10.78 -8.02 -3.95
CA ALA A 116 11.90 -8.56 -4.71
C ALA A 116 12.71 -7.45 -5.40
N ALA A 117 12.04 -6.47 -6.00
CA ALA A 117 12.70 -5.33 -6.64
C ALA A 117 13.45 -4.44 -5.63
N THR A 118 12.88 -4.20 -4.46
CA THR A 118 13.51 -3.39 -3.40
C THR A 118 14.69 -4.10 -2.73
N ALA A 119 14.65 -5.42 -2.57
CA ALA A 119 15.61 -6.20 -1.79
C ALA A 119 17.03 -6.25 -2.38
N VAL A 120 17.22 -5.87 -3.65
CA VAL A 120 18.50 -5.98 -4.37
C VAL A 120 19.39 -4.73 -4.20
N GLY A 121 18.84 -3.63 -3.69
CA GLY A 121 19.56 -2.35 -3.55
C GLY A 121 20.54 -2.28 -2.38
N PRO A 122 21.53 -1.37 -2.41
CA PRO A 122 22.52 -1.19 -1.33
C PRO A 122 21.91 -0.68 -0.01
N HIS A 123 20.72 -0.07 -0.06
CA HIS A 123 19.97 0.42 1.09
C HIS A 123 18.68 -0.37 1.32
N SER A 124 18.61 -1.63 0.86
CA SER A 124 17.39 -2.46 0.88
C SER A 124 16.75 -2.56 2.27
N ASP A 125 17.54 -2.70 3.34
CA ASP A 125 17.03 -2.73 4.71
C ASP A 125 16.22 -1.46 5.05
N HIS A 126 16.71 -0.28 4.66
CA HIS A 126 16.05 1.00 4.93
C HIS A 126 14.76 1.13 4.11
N GLU A 127 14.82 0.81 2.82
CA GLU A 127 13.67 0.91 1.91
C GLU A 127 12.56 -0.08 2.29
N LEU A 128 12.91 -1.31 2.66
CA LEU A 128 11.93 -2.30 3.13
C LEU A 128 11.27 -1.90 4.44
N VAL A 129 12.03 -1.29 5.37
CA VAL A 129 11.46 -0.75 6.61
C VAL A 129 10.53 0.43 6.32
N ALA A 130 10.92 1.35 5.45
CA ALA A 130 10.08 2.49 5.05
C ALA A 130 8.76 2.01 4.40
N MET A 131 8.85 1.03 3.50
CA MET A 131 7.69 0.39 2.87
C MET A 131 6.76 -0.25 3.90
N LEU A 132 7.32 -0.99 4.87
CA LEU A 132 6.53 -1.65 5.92
C LEU A 132 5.82 -0.63 6.82
N VAL A 133 6.51 0.44 7.20
CA VAL A 133 5.93 1.52 8.03
C VAL A 133 4.75 2.17 7.31
N ASP A 134 4.93 2.57 6.04
CA ASP A 134 3.86 3.19 5.24
C ASP A 134 2.67 2.24 5.02
N ALA A 135 2.93 0.94 4.85
CA ALA A 135 1.88 -0.06 4.71
C ALA A 135 1.07 -0.22 6.00
N VAL A 136 1.74 -0.26 7.16
CA VAL A 136 1.08 -0.32 8.47
C VAL A 136 0.24 0.94 8.73
N ASP A 137 0.77 2.11 8.42
CA ASP A 137 0.04 3.37 8.62
C ASP A 137 -1.16 3.49 7.67
N THR A 138 -1.03 3.02 6.42
CA THR A 138 -2.14 2.91 5.47
C THR A 138 -3.24 1.99 6.00
N CYS A 139 -2.87 0.80 6.50
CA CYS A 139 -3.80 -0.14 7.11
C CYS A 139 -4.52 0.46 8.33
N ARG A 140 -3.82 1.20 9.20
CA ARG A 140 -4.43 1.87 10.35
C ARG A 140 -5.47 2.91 9.95
N ALA A 141 -5.19 3.69 8.91
CA ALA A 141 -6.11 4.71 8.43
C ALA A 141 -7.42 4.11 7.88
N MET A 142 -7.39 2.86 7.42
CA MET A 142 -8.57 2.13 6.96
C MET A 142 -9.37 1.48 8.09
N MET A 143 -8.76 1.27 9.26
CA MET A 143 -9.46 0.69 10.39
C MET A 143 -10.40 1.71 11.03
N PRO A 144 -11.57 1.26 11.54
CA PRO A 144 -12.36 2.10 12.41
C PRO A 144 -11.54 2.47 13.66
N PRO A 145 -11.71 3.68 14.23
CA PRO A 145 -11.01 4.07 15.45
C PRO A 145 -11.27 3.04 16.54
N ARG A 146 -10.19 2.65 17.25
CA ARG A 146 -10.28 1.66 18.33
C ARG A 146 -11.32 2.13 19.35
N ARG A 147 -12.19 1.21 19.81
CA ARG A 147 -13.24 1.50 20.81
C ARG A 147 -12.72 2.18 22.08
N ASP A 148 -11.45 1.99 22.45
CA ASP A 148 -10.83 2.64 23.62
C ASP A 148 -10.58 4.15 23.43
N GLU A 149 -10.55 4.62 22.18
CA GLU A 149 -10.36 6.03 21.81
C GLU A 149 -11.69 6.77 21.67
N ILE A 150 -12.80 6.01 21.54
CA ILE A 150 -14.16 6.55 21.63
C ILE A 150 -14.45 6.74 23.13
N ALA A 151 -13.99 7.88 23.65
CA ALA A 151 -14.32 8.35 24.99
C ALA A 151 -15.81 8.13 25.26
N VAL A 152 -16.10 7.33 26.29
CA VAL A 152 -17.48 6.99 26.64
C VAL A 152 -18.24 8.29 26.95
N PRO A 153 -19.36 8.59 26.26
CA PRO A 153 -20.08 9.86 26.43
C PRO A 153 -20.46 10.02 27.90
N SER A 154 -20.08 11.13 28.54
CA SER A 154 -20.17 11.40 29.99
C SER A 154 -21.55 11.18 30.66
N GLY A 155 -22.60 10.84 29.91
CA GLY A 155 -23.94 10.51 30.40
C GLY A 155 -24.18 9.08 30.87
N TRP A 156 -23.25 8.13 30.73
CA TRP A 156 -23.48 6.73 31.14
C TRP A 156 -23.19 6.41 32.62
N ARG A 157 -22.71 7.37 33.43
CA ARG A 157 -22.43 7.15 34.86
C ARG A 157 -23.68 7.18 35.77
N VAL A 158 -24.89 7.34 35.23
CA VAL A 158 -26.11 7.51 36.04
C VAL A 158 -26.95 6.22 36.18
N LEU A 159 -26.58 5.12 35.52
CA LEU A 159 -27.36 3.86 35.60
C LEU A 159 -26.67 2.74 36.40
N ALA A 160 -25.57 3.02 37.09
CA ALA A 160 -24.88 2.05 37.95
C ALA A 160 -25.21 2.20 39.45
N ASP A 161 -25.92 3.28 39.84
CA ASP A 161 -26.28 3.58 41.23
C ASP A 161 -27.82 3.63 41.47
N ALA A 162 -28.61 2.89 40.69
CA ALA A 162 -30.06 2.74 40.87
C ALA A 162 -30.44 1.33 41.35
#